data_AF-A0A6G3X8A8-F1
#
_entry.id   AF-A0A6G3X8A8-F1
#
_cell.length_a   1.000
_cell.length_b   1.000
_cell.length_c   1.000
_cell.angle_alpha   90.00
_cell.angle_beta   90.00
_cell.angle_gamma   90.00
#
_symmetry.space_group_name_H-M   'P 1'
#
loop_
_entity.id
_entity.type
_entity.pdbx_description
1 polymer ?
#
loop_
_entity_poly.entity_id
_entity_poly.type
_entity_poly.pdbx_seq_one_letter_code
_entity_poly.pdbx_strand_id
1 'polypeptide(L)'
;DWKGLKDLATAYQEKAGTKWGLSIQPSGLDTVQNFYSFLYSAGGEIVNDKGEAVIDSPEAVKALKEYGSYFDKGLSNKSVQPGYDVVKDFGNGRVPMFFGGP
;
A
#
# COMPACT_ATOMS: atom_id res chain seq x y z
N ASP A 1 -12.93 0.04 1.94
CA ASP A 1 -12.70 0.65 0.61
C ASP A 1 -11.46 1.54 0.68
N TRP A 2 -11.04 2.16 -0.41
CA TRP A 2 -9.83 3.01 -0.42
C TRP A 2 -10.00 4.29 0.39
N LYS A 3 -11.20 4.90 0.36
CA LYS A 3 -11.48 6.11 1.15
C LYS A 3 -11.33 5.82 2.65
N GLY A 4 -11.94 4.75 3.14
CA GLY A 4 -11.84 4.34 4.54
C GLY A 4 -10.41 4.00 4.96
N LEU A 5 -9.64 3.31 4.09
CA LEU A 5 -8.23 3.03 4.37
C LEU A 5 -7.41 4.32 4.53
N LYS A 6 -7.64 5.30 3.64
CA LYS A 6 -6.97 6.60 3.67
C LYS A 6 -7.37 7.43 4.88
N ASP A 7 -8.66 7.52 5.16
CA ASP A 7 -9.19 8.23 6.32
C ASP A 7 -8.64 7.65 7.62
N LEU A 8 -8.54 6.32 7.72
CA LEU A 8 -7.97 5.66 8.89
C LEU A 8 -6.46 5.91 9.02
N ALA A 9 -5.70 5.83 7.92
CA ALA A 9 -4.28 6.16 7.92
C ALA A 9 -4.04 7.61 8.36
N THR A 10 -4.84 8.56 7.87
CA THR A 10 -4.79 9.96 8.30
C THR A 10 -5.12 10.10 9.78
N ALA A 11 -6.19 9.46 10.26
CA ALA A 11 -6.58 9.52 11.66
C ALA A 11 -5.49 8.99 12.60
N TYR A 12 -4.75 7.94 12.20
CA TYR A 12 -3.63 7.44 13.00
C TYR A 12 -2.45 8.41 13.07
N GLN A 13 -2.16 9.17 12.01
CA GLN A 13 -1.15 10.23 12.08
C GLN A 13 -1.61 11.35 13.02
N GLU A 14 -2.83 11.83 12.84
CA GLU A 14 -3.36 13.00 13.56
C GLU A 14 -3.66 12.72 15.03
N LYS A 15 -4.19 11.53 15.37
CA LYS A 15 -4.72 11.23 16.71
C LYS A 15 -3.80 10.34 17.54
N ALA A 16 -3.05 9.44 16.90
CA ALA A 16 -2.11 8.55 17.59
C ALA A 16 -0.65 9.02 17.50
N GLY A 17 -0.38 10.11 16.77
CA GLY A 17 0.97 10.66 16.62
C GLY A 17 1.94 9.74 15.87
N THR A 18 1.42 8.76 15.13
CA THR A 18 2.25 7.85 14.34
C THR A 18 2.89 8.60 13.17
N LYS A 19 4.15 8.28 12.84
CA LYS A 19 4.84 8.96 11.74
C LYS A 19 4.20 8.64 10.39
N TRP A 20 3.74 7.40 10.21
CA TRP A 20 3.06 6.92 9.02
C TRP A 20 1.79 6.18 9.45
N GLY A 21 0.69 6.42 8.74
CA GLY A 21 -0.58 5.77 9.02
C GLY A 21 -0.69 4.37 8.43
N LEU A 22 0.09 4.07 7.39
CA LEU A 22 0.11 2.78 6.70
C LEU A 22 1.54 2.46 6.25
N SER A 23 1.98 1.22 6.49
CA SER A 23 3.20 0.69 5.88
C SER A 23 2.84 -0.12 4.63
N ILE A 24 3.21 0.45 3.49
CA ILE A 24 3.29 -0.17 2.17
C ILE A 24 4.59 0.29 1.51
N GLN A 25 5.17 -0.53 0.63
CA GLN A 25 6.48 -0.25 0.06
C GLN A 25 6.42 0.55 -1.25
N PRO A 26 7.22 1.60 -1.42
CA PRO A 26 7.34 2.32 -2.70
C PRO A 26 8.23 1.60 -3.72
N SER A 27 9.02 0.62 -3.28
CA SER A 27 9.99 -0.12 -4.10
C SER A 27 10.39 -1.43 -3.42
N GLY A 28 10.86 -2.43 -4.17
CA GLY A 28 11.34 -3.70 -3.63
C GLY A 28 10.30 -4.83 -3.69
N LEU A 29 10.63 -5.99 -3.12
CA LEU A 29 9.87 -7.23 -3.30
C LEU A 29 8.44 -7.17 -2.74
N ASP A 30 8.20 -6.47 -1.63
CA ASP A 30 6.85 -6.41 -1.06
C ASP A 30 5.96 -5.36 -1.75
N THR A 31 6.53 -4.50 -2.59
CA THR A 31 5.76 -3.49 -3.34
C THR A 31 4.72 -4.15 -4.23
N VAL A 32 5.09 -5.22 -4.93
CA VAL A 32 4.18 -5.93 -5.84
C VAL A 32 3.07 -6.63 -5.04
N GLN A 33 3.41 -7.22 -3.90
CA GLN A 33 2.45 -7.86 -2.99
C GLN A 33 1.45 -6.84 -2.42
N ASN A 34 1.93 -5.65 -2.03
CA ASN A 34 1.05 -4.58 -1.56
C ASN A 34 0.16 -4.05 -2.68
N PHE A 35 0.73 -3.86 -3.88
CA PHE A 35 0.02 -3.35 -5.04
C PHE A 35 -1.11 -4.25 -5.51
N TYR A 36 -0.97 -5.58 -5.45
CA TYR A 36 -2.01 -6.51 -5.90
C TYR A 36 -3.37 -6.31 -5.21
N SER A 37 -3.38 -6.00 -3.92
CA SER A 37 -4.62 -5.68 -3.21
C SER A 37 -5.34 -4.45 -3.80
N PHE A 38 -4.58 -3.45 -4.26
CA PHE A 38 -5.14 -2.28 -4.96
C PHE A 38 -5.58 -2.62 -6.38
N LEU A 39 -4.76 -3.38 -7.12
CA LEU A 39 -5.07 -3.80 -8.49
C LEU A 39 -6.39 -4.56 -8.55
N TYR A 40 -6.52 -5.62 -7.75
CA TYR A 40 -7.71 -6.48 -7.78
C TYR A 40 -8.95 -5.77 -7.21
N SER A 41 -8.79 -4.89 -6.21
CA SER A 41 -9.92 -4.08 -5.73
C SER A 41 -10.38 -3.00 -6.73
N ALA A 42 -9.54 -2.65 -7.70
CA ALA A 42 -9.91 -1.80 -8.84
C ALA A 42 -10.59 -2.58 -9.98
N GLY A 43 -10.66 -3.91 -9.88
CA GLY A 43 -11.12 -4.80 -10.96
C GLY A 43 -10.05 -5.09 -12.01
N GLY A 44 -8.79 -4.71 -11.77
CA GLY A 44 -7.69 -5.00 -12.68
C GLY A 44 -7.10 -6.39 -12.47
N GLU A 45 -6.28 -6.81 -13.42
CA GLU A 45 -5.61 -8.10 -13.44
C GLU A 45 -4.19 -7.97 -14.01
N ILE A 46 -3.33 -8.96 -13.78
CA ILE A 46 -1.95 -8.98 -14.30
C ILE A 46 -1.91 -9.64 -15.68
N VAL A 47 -2.66 -10.73 -15.81
CA VAL A 47 -2.78 -11.56 -17.00
C VAL A 47 -4.26 -11.79 -17.22
N ASN A 48 -4.75 -11.53 -18.42
CA ASN A 48 -6.16 -11.73 -18.76
C ASN A 48 -6.50 -13.22 -18.98
N ASP A 49 -7.77 -13.49 -19.19
CA ASP A 49 -8.34 -14.79 -19.51
C ASP A 49 -7.77 -15.44 -20.80
N LYS A 50 -7.13 -14.66 -21.67
CA LYS A 50 -6.41 -15.13 -22.87
C LYS A 50 -4.92 -15.43 -22.62
N GLY A 51 -4.41 -15.19 -21.42
CA GLY A 51 -3.01 -15.37 -21.09
C GLY A 51 -2.11 -14.18 -21.49
N GLU A 52 -2.69 -13.02 -21.80
CA GLU A 52 -1.95 -11.82 -22.18
C GLU A 52 -1.68 -10.94 -20.95
N ALA A 53 -0.47 -10.38 -20.85
CA ALA A 53 -0.16 -9.41 -19.80
C ALA A 53 -0.92 -8.09 -20.03
N VAL A 54 -1.64 -7.62 -19.01
CA VAL A 54 -2.51 -6.41 -19.08
C VAL A 54 -2.23 -5.45 -17.92
N ILE A 55 -0.96 -5.35 -17.53
CA ILE A 55 -0.49 -4.55 -16.39
C ILE A 55 -0.61 -3.03 -16.59
N ASP A 56 -0.95 -2.59 -17.79
CA ASP A 56 -1.15 -1.19 -18.20
C ASP A 56 -2.63 -0.85 -18.46
N SER A 57 -3.55 -1.74 -18.07
CA SER A 57 -5.00 -1.50 -18.17
C SER A 57 -5.45 -0.22 -17.43
N PRO A 58 -6.60 0.39 -17.81
CA PRO A 58 -7.16 1.53 -17.10
C PRO A 58 -7.32 1.29 -15.59
N GLU A 59 -7.66 0.06 -15.20
CA GLU A 59 -7.81 -0.39 -13.82
C GLU A 59 -6.46 -0.43 -13.10
N ALA A 60 -5.40 -0.94 -13.76
CA ALA A 60 -4.05 -0.94 -13.22
C ALA A 60 -3.51 0.49 -13.03
N VAL A 61 -3.73 1.38 -14.00
CA VAL A 61 -3.37 2.80 -13.89
C VAL A 61 -4.12 3.47 -12.74
N LYS A 62 -5.41 3.19 -12.57
CA LYS A 62 -6.23 3.71 -11.46
C LYS A 62 -5.69 3.21 -10.11
N ALA A 63 -5.39 1.92 -10.00
CA ALA A 63 -4.83 1.33 -8.78
C ALA A 63 -3.46 1.94 -8.44
N LEU A 64 -2.59 2.14 -9.43
CA LEU A 64 -1.26 2.70 -9.22
C LEU A 64 -1.32 4.16 -8.76
N LYS A 65 -2.25 4.96 -9.31
CA LYS A 65 -2.51 6.33 -8.85
C LYS A 65 -3.00 6.36 -7.40
N GLU A 66 -3.91 5.47 -7.03
CA GLU A 66 -4.35 5.37 -5.64
C GLU A 66 -3.21 4.95 -4.70
N TYR A 67 -2.46 3.91 -5.06
CA TYR A 67 -1.30 3.42 -4.31
C TYR A 67 -0.26 4.52 -4.10
N GLY A 68 0.08 5.24 -5.19
CA GLY A 68 0.98 6.40 -5.19
C GLY A 68 0.56 7.50 -4.21
N SER A 69 -0.75 7.73 -4.08
CA SER A 69 -1.29 8.82 -3.27
C SER A 69 -0.97 8.71 -1.77
N TYR A 70 -0.70 7.51 -1.25
CA TYR A 70 -0.29 7.32 0.15
C TYR A 70 1.12 7.89 0.39
N PHE A 71 2.02 7.74 -0.58
CA PHE A 71 3.35 8.32 -0.51
C PHE A 71 3.30 9.84 -0.70
N ASP A 72 2.52 10.32 -1.67
CA ASP A 72 2.38 11.76 -1.93
C ASP A 72 1.83 12.52 -0.73
N LYS A 73 0.84 11.93 -0.04
CA LYS A 73 0.24 12.48 1.18
C LYS A 73 1.07 12.24 2.45
N GLY A 74 2.20 11.55 2.36
CA GLY A 74 3.05 11.24 3.51
C GLY A 74 2.42 10.23 4.49
N LEU A 75 1.40 9.49 4.07
CA LEU A 75 0.75 8.44 4.85
C LEU A 75 1.63 7.17 4.94
N SER A 76 2.56 7.02 3.99
CA SER A 76 3.53 5.92 3.92
C SER A 76 4.93 6.43 3.62
N ASN A 77 5.96 5.64 3.97
CA ASN A 77 7.36 6.00 3.77
C ASN A 77 7.73 5.98 2.27
N LYS A 78 8.47 7.01 1.80
CA LYS A 78 8.97 7.12 0.42
C LYS A 78 10.25 6.32 0.16
N SER A 79 10.73 5.55 1.14
CA SER A 79 11.92 4.71 1.03
C SER A 79 11.74 3.40 1.79
N VAL A 80 12.44 2.35 1.35
CA VAL A 80 12.60 1.10 2.08
C VAL A 80 14.05 0.96 2.49
N GLN A 81 14.30 0.67 3.76
CA GLN A 81 15.65 0.41 4.26
C GLN A 81 15.97 -1.08 4.13
N PRO A 82 17.22 -1.46 3.80
CA PRO A 82 17.63 -2.86 3.82
C PRO A 82 17.33 -3.51 5.18
N GLY A 83 16.73 -4.71 5.17
CA GLY A 83 16.37 -5.44 6.39
C GLY A 83 15.21 -4.85 7.19
N TYR A 84 14.41 -3.94 6.60
CA TYR A 84 13.20 -3.42 7.22
C TYR A 84 12.20 -4.56 7.51
N ASP A 85 11.64 -4.54 8.72
CA ASP A 85 10.65 -5.51 9.19
C ASP A 85 9.47 -4.76 9.80
N VAL A 86 8.35 -4.76 9.07
CA VAL A 86 7.13 -4.04 9.46
C VAL A 86 6.49 -4.61 10.72
N VAL A 87 6.67 -5.90 11.02
CA VAL A 87 6.05 -6.54 12.19
C VAL A 87 6.62 -5.96 13.48
N LYS A 88 7.91 -5.60 13.50
CA LYS A 88 8.55 -4.93 14.64
C LYS A 88 7.97 -3.53 14.87
N ASP A 89 7.78 -2.77 13.80
CA ASP A 89 7.22 -1.41 13.87
C ASP A 89 5.73 -1.42 14.21
N PHE A 90 5.00 -2.47 13.84
CA PHE A 90 3.64 -2.69 14.30
C PHE A 90 3.61 -3.02 15.79
N GLY A 91 4.44 -3.97 16.24
CA GLY A 91 4.49 -4.40 17.64
C GLY A 91 4.92 -3.32 18.64
N ASN A 92 5.61 -2.27 18.19
CA ASN A 92 6.01 -1.12 19.02
C ASN A 92 5.19 0.16 18.76
N GLY A 93 4.13 0.08 17.96
CA GLY A 93 3.19 1.18 17.70
C GLY A 93 3.71 2.29 16.77
N ARG A 94 4.86 2.13 16.12
CA ARG A 94 5.41 3.11 15.15
C ARG A 94 4.61 3.15 13.85
N VAL A 95 4.06 2.00 13.45
CA VAL A 95 3.19 1.85 12.28
C VAL A 95 1.90 1.16 12.73
N PRO A 96 0.73 1.77 12.53
CA PRO A 96 -0.53 1.22 13.05
C PRO A 96 -1.23 0.28 12.07
N MET A 97 -0.86 0.28 10.79
CA MET A 97 -1.43 -0.59 9.76
C MET A 97 -0.38 -1.07 8.78
N PHE A 98 -0.49 -2.32 8.35
CA PHE A 98 0.28 -2.92 7.26
C PHE A 98 -0.54 -4.04 6.63
N PHE A 99 -0.18 -4.46 5.41
CA PHE A 99 -0.74 -5.69 4.83
C PHE A 99 0.08 -6.89 5.31
N GLY A 100 -0.56 -7.77 6.08
CA GLY A 100 0.04 -8.99 6.62
C GLY A 100 -0.62 -10.26 6.10
N GLY A 101 0.02 -11.39 6.39
CA GLY A 101 -0.54 -12.73 6.24
C GLY A 101 -0.59 -13.47 7.59
N PRO A 102 -1.08 -14.72 7.61
CA PRO A 102 -1.07 -15.58 8.80
C PRO A 102 0.35 -15.96 9.26
#